data_AF-A0A8P4KMF5-F1
#
_entry.id   AF-A0A8P4KMF5-F1
#
_cell.length_a   1.000
_cell.length_b   1.000
_cell.length_c   1.000
_cell.angle_alpha   90.00
_cell.angle_beta   90.00
_cell.angle_gamma   90.00
#
_symmetry.space_group_name_H-M   'P 1'
#
loop_
_entity.id
_entity.type
_entity.pdbx_description
1 polymer ?
#
loop_
_entity_poly.entity_id
_entity_poly.type
_entity_poly.pdbx_seq_one_letter_code
_entity_poly.pdbx_strand_id
1 'polypeptide(L)'
;MTNLLSSISSGSAMDPNTTLRVAALGRPFTLGKLYDCRQDSLIPGMTLWDHDDLEKHIVEKTQNYNDFEILASDSISEKLSSLNVEISLKASFLFGLVNISGSAKYLHNTKTSRNQARVTLKYEATTKFQELTMDHFGKGNVKYPDVFTSKIATHVVTAILYGAHAFFVFDCDLSEDESYQHFESNFRGILKKVSSLLLKNEGSLQMDNEDIKKVERFFCSFHGDFLLDKTPTTFQEAVEVFHSLPKRLGANGENAVPVKVWLLPLTSLDSSAAKLVRQISAVLVNESQSVLEEFNDLQIRCNYALRTTGQQFPLVGEKIKTFKKMCSEFKQEFQKNLAKKLPSIRGGGEEEAVLAEILKKRHSSPFNSKDLNEWMDCKEREIGTLKSLTNKMKNTKIVPSQTDLYKESLSVDHSVCFVFTSLGSDEPFLSALSDYLEGTTKPDDPQHSHTHDVEKEQWYASKEVADAMRNKAKLFSDFAEANKENKNIKFLIVGSTNEAEKGSSIYLYKDVYVLQKGIRIAYICLSS
;
A
#
# COMPACT_ATOMS: atom_id res chain seq x y z
N MET A 1 -19.29 36.28 -9.70
CA MET A 1 -18.72 36.80 -10.96
C MET A 1 -18.06 35.64 -11.67
N THR A 2 -18.86 35.06 -12.56
CA THR A 2 -18.59 34.22 -13.73
C THR A 2 -17.16 33.74 -14.05
N ASN A 3 -17.08 32.41 -14.22
CA ASN A 3 -16.35 31.64 -15.25
C ASN A 3 -14.85 31.85 -15.46
N LEU A 4 -14.08 30.80 -15.12
CA LEU A 4 -12.97 30.30 -15.94
C LEU A 4 -12.78 28.79 -15.69
N LEU A 5 -13.74 28.01 -16.17
CA LEU A 5 -13.52 26.63 -16.63
C LEU A 5 -13.36 26.71 -18.15
N SER A 6 -12.16 26.42 -18.67
CA SER A 6 -11.93 25.75 -19.97
C SER A 6 -10.44 25.74 -20.32
N SER A 7 -9.79 24.62 -20.04
CA SER A 7 -8.90 23.95 -21.00
C SER A 7 -8.60 22.55 -20.49
N ILE A 8 -9.55 21.65 -20.75
CA ILE A 8 -9.25 20.23 -20.88
C ILE A 8 -8.48 20.12 -22.20
N SER A 9 -7.15 20.16 -22.11
CA SER A 9 -6.26 19.83 -23.22
C SER A 9 -6.06 18.31 -23.20
N SER A 10 -6.41 17.65 -24.31
CA SER A 10 -5.71 16.44 -24.76
C SER A 10 -4.20 16.63 -24.54
N GLY A 11 -3.47 15.57 -24.14
CA GLY A 11 -2.05 15.65 -23.77
C GLY A 11 -1.29 16.70 -24.58
N SER A 12 -0.88 17.79 -23.94
CA SER A 12 -0.24 18.90 -24.65
C SER A 12 1.07 18.38 -25.25
N ALA A 13 1.31 18.71 -26.52
CA ALA A 13 2.61 18.48 -27.13
C ALA A 13 3.66 19.22 -26.27
N MET A 14 4.52 18.46 -25.59
CA MET A 14 5.68 19.02 -24.89
C MET A 14 6.62 19.62 -25.94
N ASP A 15 7.15 20.82 -25.68
CA ASP A 15 8.27 21.32 -26.48
C ASP A 15 9.46 20.38 -26.24
N PRO A 16 9.89 19.63 -27.28
CA PRO A 16 10.94 18.62 -27.16
C PRO A 16 12.30 19.21 -26.79
N ASN A 17 12.46 20.54 -26.82
CA ASN A 17 13.69 21.24 -26.45
C ASN A 17 13.66 21.81 -25.01
N THR A 18 12.63 21.50 -24.23
CA THR A 18 12.55 21.94 -22.83
C THR A 18 13.48 21.12 -21.95
N THR A 19 14.33 21.80 -21.17
CA THR A 19 15.11 21.15 -20.10
C THR A 19 14.17 20.61 -19.02
N LEU A 20 14.31 19.33 -18.68
CA LEU A 20 13.49 18.67 -17.67
C LEU A 20 14.18 18.66 -16.31
N ARG A 21 13.39 18.67 -15.24
CA ARG A 21 13.85 18.49 -13.86
C ARG A 21 13.21 17.24 -13.29
N VAL A 22 14.02 16.35 -12.72
CA VAL A 22 13.52 15.08 -12.17
C VAL A 22 14.10 14.82 -10.78
N ALA A 23 13.29 14.23 -9.91
CA ALA A 23 13.76 13.73 -8.62
C ALA A 23 14.66 12.50 -8.84
N ALA A 24 15.79 12.44 -8.14
CA ALA A 24 16.75 11.35 -8.34
C ALA A 24 16.25 10.00 -7.80
N LEU A 25 15.52 10.02 -6.67
CA LEU A 25 14.93 8.84 -6.03
C LEU A 25 15.94 7.71 -5.72
N GLY A 26 17.17 8.09 -5.35
CA GLY A 26 18.25 7.15 -5.06
C GLY A 26 18.87 6.49 -6.30
N ARG A 27 18.54 6.93 -7.52
CA ARG A 27 19.19 6.45 -8.75
C ARG A 27 20.59 7.07 -8.88
N PRO A 28 21.60 6.32 -9.38
CA PRO A 28 23.00 6.74 -9.39
C PRO A 28 23.30 7.69 -10.57
N PHE A 29 22.72 8.90 -10.50
CA PHE A 29 22.97 9.96 -11.47
C PHE A 29 24.39 10.49 -11.37
N THR A 30 25.02 10.73 -12.52
CA THR A 30 26.29 11.47 -12.64
C THR A 30 26.16 12.39 -13.85
N LEU A 31 26.92 13.48 -13.86
CA LEU A 31 26.96 14.39 -15.00
C LEU A 31 27.37 13.65 -16.28
N GLY A 32 26.87 14.11 -17.43
CA GLY A 32 27.19 13.57 -18.74
C GLY A 32 26.60 12.20 -19.09
N LYS A 33 25.95 11.52 -18.13
CA LYS A 33 25.22 10.27 -18.41
C LYS A 33 23.97 10.53 -19.24
N LEU A 34 23.69 9.57 -20.10
CA LEU A 34 22.49 9.56 -20.92
C LEU A 34 21.28 9.05 -20.15
N TYR A 35 20.11 9.59 -20.47
CA TYR A 35 18.83 9.26 -19.84
C TYR A 35 17.74 9.11 -20.90
N ASP A 36 16.89 8.09 -20.75
CA ASP A 36 15.71 7.91 -21.58
C ASP A 36 14.42 8.26 -20.80
N CYS A 37 13.91 9.48 -21.01
CA CYS A 37 12.63 9.94 -20.46
C CYS A 37 11.42 9.10 -20.90
N ARG A 38 11.52 8.28 -21.96
CA ARG A 38 10.42 7.37 -22.36
C ARG A 38 10.22 6.26 -21.33
N GLN A 39 11.32 5.79 -20.74
CA GLN A 39 11.32 4.69 -19.76
C GLN A 39 11.68 5.15 -18.34
N ASP A 40 12.09 6.40 -18.17
CA ASP A 40 12.67 6.95 -16.93
C ASP A 40 13.89 6.18 -16.42
N SER A 41 14.76 5.79 -17.36
CA SER A 41 15.96 4.99 -17.10
C SER A 41 17.26 5.72 -17.45
N LEU A 42 18.28 5.50 -16.63
CA LEU A 42 19.67 5.86 -16.93
C LEU A 42 20.26 4.82 -17.90
N ILE A 43 21.05 5.27 -18.87
CA ILE A 43 21.78 4.37 -19.79
C ILE A 43 23.20 4.17 -19.24
N PRO A 44 23.54 2.98 -18.71
CA PRO A 44 24.85 2.73 -18.13
C PRO A 44 25.95 2.71 -19.21
N GLY A 45 27.13 3.24 -18.87
CA GLY A 45 28.34 3.10 -19.69
C GLY A 45 28.39 3.94 -20.96
N MET A 46 27.36 4.74 -21.27
CA MET A 46 27.31 5.56 -22.48
C MET A 46 27.27 7.05 -22.14
N THR A 47 28.12 7.82 -22.83
CA THR A 47 28.32 9.26 -22.63
C THR A 47 28.51 9.96 -23.98
N LEU A 48 28.34 11.28 -24.01
CA LEU A 48 28.63 12.11 -25.20
C LEU A 48 30.12 12.52 -25.29
N TRP A 49 30.81 12.52 -24.14
CA TRP A 49 32.18 12.99 -23.97
C TRP A 49 33.05 11.91 -23.33
N ASP A 50 34.37 12.03 -23.51
CA ASP A 50 35.33 11.30 -22.68
C ASP A 50 35.20 11.71 -21.23
N HIS A 51 35.63 10.82 -20.33
CA HIS A 51 35.71 11.12 -18.91
C HIS A 51 36.60 12.34 -18.62
N ASP A 52 37.82 12.36 -19.15
CA ASP A 52 38.78 13.44 -18.91
C ASP A 52 38.27 14.80 -19.41
N ASP A 53 37.54 14.84 -20.52
CA ASP A 53 36.98 16.08 -21.06
C ASP A 53 35.75 16.53 -20.27
N LEU A 54 34.92 15.59 -19.84
CA LEU A 54 33.75 15.86 -19.00
C LEU A 54 34.14 16.50 -17.65
N GLU A 55 35.24 16.05 -17.05
CA GLU A 55 35.67 16.55 -15.74
C GLU A 55 36.26 17.97 -15.78
N LYS A 56 36.89 18.36 -16.89
CA LYS A 56 37.61 19.66 -17.01
C LYS A 56 36.71 20.88 -16.84
N HIS A 57 35.43 20.79 -17.21
CA HIS A 57 34.54 21.96 -17.21
C HIS A 57 33.26 21.75 -16.37
N ILE A 58 33.41 21.07 -15.23
CA ILE A 58 32.36 21.00 -14.20
C ILE A 58 32.47 22.23 -13.29
N VAL A 59 31.38 22.97 -13.13
CA VAL A 59 31.28 24.03 -12.15
C VAL A 59 30.51 23.51 -10.93
N GLU A 60 31.10 23.69 -9.76
CA GLU A 60 30.47 23.37 -8.48
C GLU A 60 30.15 24.66 -7.70
N LYS A 61 28.95 24.73 -7.14
CA LYS A 61 28.49 25.81 -6.27
C LYS A 61 27.93 25.21 -4.98
N THR A 62 28.37 25.73 -3.84
CA THR A 62 27.79 25.37 -2.54
C THR A 62 26.33 25.81 -2.47
N GLN A 63 25.45 24.90 -2.04
CA GLN A 63 24.02 25.13 -1.83
C GLN A 63 23.57 24.44 -0.53
N ASN A 64 24.05 24.95 0.59
CA ASN A 64 23.75 24.42 1.91
C ASN A 64 22.34 24.80 2.34
N TYR A 65 21.51 23.80 2.60
CA TYR A 65 20.17 23.95 3.18
C TYR A 65 19.85 22.68 3.97
N ASN A 66 19.12 22.82 5.08
CA ASN A 66 18.48 21.71 5.74
C ASN A 66 17.15 22.15 6.35
N ASP A 67 16.22 21.22 6.42
CA ASP A 67 14.93 21.41 7.06
C ASP A 67 14.33 20.06 7.48
N PHE A 68 13.22 20.12 8.20
CA PHE A 68 12.43 18.95 8.56
C PHE A 68 10.94 19.21 8.39
N GLU A 69 10.20 18.13 8.17
CA GLU A 69 8.76 18.17 7.98
C GLU A 69 8.10 17.02 8.75
N ILE A 70 6.92 17.26 9.34
CA ILE A 70 6.15 16.22 10.00
C ILE A 70 4.93 15.88 9.14
N LEU A 71 4.95 14.69 8.56
CA LEU A 71 3.93 14.16 7.66
C LEU A 71 2.98 13.23 8.44
N ALA A 72 1.68 13.45 8.27
CA ALA A 72 0.63 12.64 8.91
C ALA A 72 -0.15 11.75 7.92
N SER A 73 -0.06 12.06 6.63
CA SER A 73 -0.70 11.28 5.57
C SER A 73 0.25 10.21 5.03
N ASP A 74 -0.31 9.05 4.70
CA ASP A 74 0.41 7.91 4.10
C ASP A 74 0.03 7.71 2.62
N SER A 75 -0.76 8.62 2.03
CA SER A 75 -1.24 8.52 0.64
C SER A 75 -0.10 8.57 -0.38
N ILE A 76 -0.31 7.98 -1.55
CA ILE A 76 0.71 7.94 -2.60
C ILE A 76 1.03 9.38 -3.05
N SER A 77 0.00 10.22 -3.18
CA SER A 77 0.17 11.63 -3.58
C SER A 77 1.03 12.43 -2.60
N GLU A 78 0.79 12.29 -1.30
CA GLU A 78 1.53 13.01 -0.26
C GLU A 78 2.98 12.55 -0.20
N LYS A 79 3.22 11.23 -0.28
CA LYS A 79 4.57 10.67 -0.32
C LYS A 79 5.37 11.15 -1.52
N LEU A 80 4.77 11.15 -2.71
CA LEU A 80 5.42 11.65 -3.92
C LEU A 80 5.70 13.16 -3.85
N SER A 81 4.76 13.94 -3.32
CA SER A 81 4.95 15.38 -3.09
C SER A 81 6.09 15.65 -2.12
N SER A 82 6.21 14.86 -1.04
CA SER A 82 7.30 15.00 -0.06
C SER A 82 8.71 14.77 -0.65
N LEU A 83 8.80 14.08 -1.78
CA LEU A 83 10.02 13.82 -2.54
C LEU A 83 10.15 14.70 -3.80
N ASN A 84 9.30 15.73 -3.95
CA ASN A 84 9.27 16.63 -5.10
C ASN A 84 9.15 15.89 -6.45
N VAL A 85 8.33 14.83 -6.49
CA VAL A 85 8.11 14.05 -7.72
C VAL A 85 7.06 14.72 -8.60
N GLU A 86 7.48 15.19 -9.78
CA GLU A 86 6.60 15.79 -10.78
C GLU A 86 5.74 14.74 -11.52
N ILE A 87 4.67 15.20 -12.20
CA ILE A 87 3.64 14.36 -12.83
C ILE A 87 4.23 13.33 -13.82
N SER A 88 5.22 13.72 -14.61
CA SER A 88 5.88 12.83 -15.58
C SER A 88 6.53 11.64 -14.87
N LEU A 89 7.36 11.89 -13.86
CA LEU A 89 8.03 10.85 -13.08
C LEU A 89 7.04 10.07 -12.21
N LYS A 90 5.98 10.72 -11.72
CA LYS A 90 4.88 10.08 -10.98
C LYS A 90 4.25 8.96 -11.80
N ALA A 91 3.93 9.17 -13.08
CA ALA A 91 3.36 8.12 -13.93
C ALA A 91 4.26 6.88 -13.98
N SER A 92 5.56 7.07 -14.19
CA SER A 92 6.55 5.99 -14.27
C SER A 92 6.72 5.27 -12.95
N PHE A 93 6.69 6.00 -11.83
CA PHE A 93 6.70 5.39 -10.50
C PHE A 93 5.44 4.53 -10.28
N LEU A 94 4.25 5.08 -10.53
CA LEU A 94 2.97 4.35 -10.37
C LEU A 94 2.93 3.08 -11.22
N PHE A 95 3.52 3.11 -12.41
CA PHE A 95 3.52 1.97 -13.33
C PHE A 95 4.68 1.00 -13.07
N GLY A 96 5.57 1.29 -12.11
CA GLY A 96 6.67 0.40 -11.74
C GLY A 96 7.86 0.42 -12.71
N LEU A 97 8.05 1.51 -13.47
CA LEU A 97 9.23 1.69 -14.34
C LEU A 97 10.44 2.26 -13.61
N VAL A 98 10.25 2.86 -12.44
CA VAL A 98 11.32 3.54 -11.69
C VAL A 98 11.83 2.65 -10.57
N ASN A 99 13.10 2.27 -10.65
CA ASN A 99 13.80 1.64 -9.54
C ASN A 99 14.20 2.72 -8.52
N ILE A 100 13.67 2.61 -7.31
CA ILE A 100 13.94 3.52 -6.20
C ILE A 100 14.95 2.92 -5.23
N SER A 101 15.76 3.76 -4.60
CA SER A 101 16.73 3.34 -3.59
C SER A 101 16.85 4.37 -2.47
N GLY A 102 17.65 4.08 -1.43
CA GLY A 102 17.89 4.99 -0.31
C GLY A 102 16.60 5.43 0.37
N SER A 103 16.49 6.74 0.61
CA SER A 103 15.31 7.39 1.22
C SER A 103 14.02 7.17 0.44
N ALA A 104 14.10 7.04 -0.89
CA ALA A 104 12.93 6.86 -1.74
C ALA A 104 12.19 5.54 -1.49
N LYS A 105 12.83 4.54 -0.85
CA LYS A 105 12.14 3.32 -0.37
C LYS A 105 10.96 3.60 0.55
N TYR A 106 10.91 4.79 1.17
CA TYR A 106 9.74 5.30 1.87
C TYR A 106 8.44 5.21 1.04
N LEU A 107 8.52 5.41 -0.29
CA LEU A 107 7.36 5.33 -1.19
C LEU A 107 6.68 3.94 -1.18
N HIS A 108 7.42 2.88 -0.85
CA HIS A 108 6.89 1.51 -0.75
C HIS A 108 6.47 1.12 0.66
N ASN A 109 6.78 1.93 1.68
CA ASN A 109 6.36 1.65 3.05
C ASN A 109 4.92 2.11 3.24
N THR A 110 3.94 1.20 3.19
CA THR A 110 2.52 1.51 3.40
C THR A 110 2.03 0.98 4.75
N LYS A 111 0.95 1.57 5.27
CA LYS A 111 0.26 1.03 6.44
C LYS A 111 -0.19 -0.41 6.21
N THR A 112 -0.09 -1.25 7.24
CA THR A 112 -0.48 -2.67 7.17
C THR A 112 -1.87 -2.96 7.72
N SER A 113 -2.45 -2.05 8.50
CA SER A 113 -3.74 -2.21 9.19
C SER A 113 -4.46 -0.86 9.36
N ARG A 114 -5.80 -0.87 9.45
CA ARG A 114 -6.61 0.33 9.74
C ARG A 114 -6.33 0.92 11.12
N ASN A 115 -6.01 0.07 12.09
CA ASN A 115 -5.74 0.49 13.47
C ASN A 115 -4.29 0.94 13.67
N GLN A 116 -3.50 1.07 12.59
CA GLN A 116 -2.14 1.56 12.68
C GLN A 116 -2.13 3.08 12.58
N ALA A 117 -1.78 3.74 13.68
CA ALA A 117 -1.42 5.14 13.67
C ALA A 117 -0.01 5.32 13.09
N ARG A 118 0.16 6.34 12.25
CA ARG A 118 1.44 6.64 11.61
C ARG A 118 1.70 8.14 11.60
N VAL A 119 2.92 8.51 11.96
CA VAL A 119 3.46 9.85 11.74
C VAL A 119 4.89 9.71 11.25
N THR A 120 5.26 10.45 10.22
CA THR A 120 6.60 10.41 9.62
C THR A 120 7.32 11.73 9.87
N LEU A 121 8.52 11.66 10.42
CA LEU A 121 9.45 12.80 10.46
C LEU A 121 10.37 12.71 9.24
N LYS A 122 10.29 13.69 8.35
CA LYS A 122 11.17 13.86 7.20
C LYS A 122 12.29 14.82 7.58
N TYR A 123 13.52 14.46 7.22
CA TYR A 123 14.67 15.34 7.17
C TYR A 123 15.08 15.52 5.71
N GLU A 124 15.38 16.75 5.32
CA GLU A 124 15.95 17.06 4.02
C GLU A 124 17.15 17.98 4.15
N ALA A 125 18.18 17.74 3.34
CA ALA A 125 19.32 18.63 3.24
C ALA A 125 19.88 18.65 1.81
N THR A 126 20.41 19.80 1.40
CA THR A 126 21.18 19.98 0.17
C THR A 126 22.54 20.55 0.53
N THR A 127 23.56 20.21 -0.26
CA THR A 127 24.96 20.58 0.01
C THR A 127 25.58 21.35 -1.13
N LYS A 128 25.44 20.85 -2.36
CA LYS A 128 26.12 21.41 -3.53
C LYS A 128 25.36 21.17 -4.82
N PHE A 129 25.59 22.06 -5.77
CA PHE A 129 25.06 22.00 -7.11
C PHE A 129 26.22 21.90 -8.09
N GLN A 130 26.21 20.88 -8.93
CA GLN A 130 27.20 20.70 -10.00
C GLN A 130 26.52 20.84 -11.35
N GLU A 131 27.15 21.55 -12.28
CA GLU A 131 26.65 21.75 -13.65
C GLU A 131 27.76 21.69 -14.70
N LEU A 132 27.41 21.27 -15.91
CA LEU A 132 28.28 21.32 -17.08
C LEU A 132 28.27 22.74 -17.67
N THR A 133 29.44 23.27 -18.05
CA THR A 133 29.52 24.55 -18.77
C THR A 133 29.21 24.38 -20.26
N MET A 134 29.02 25.52 -20.95
CA MET A 134 28.86 25.58 -22.41
C MET A 134 30.06 25.01 -23.19
N ASP A 135 31.24 24.89 -22.56
CA ASP A 135 32.44 24.34 -23.20
C ASP A 135 32.22 22.89 -23.65
N HIS A 136 31.31 22.15 -23.00
CA HIS A 136 30.95 20.78 -23.43
C HIS A 136 30.00 20.74 -24.63
N PHE A 137 29.17 21.76 -24.81
CA PHE A 137 28.07 21.77 -25.79
C PHE A 137 28.40 22.52 -27.09
N GLY A 138 29.61 23.06 -27.21
CA GLY A 138 30.09 23.69 -28.43
C GLY A 138 30.09 22.73 -29.63
N LYS A 139 29.84 23.27 -30.84
CA LYS A 139 29.90 22.49 -32.09
C LYS A 139 31.29 21.85 -32.22
N GLY A 140 31.33 20.52 -32.33
CA GLY A 140 32.57 19.73 -32.45
C GLY A 140 33.09 19.15 -31.13
N ASN A 141 32.48 19.47 -29.99
CA ASN A 141 32.95 19.01 -28.68
C ASN A 141 32.32 17.68 -28.24
N VAL A 142 31.30 17.19 -28.95
CA VAL A 142 30.73 15.85 -28.73
C VAL A 142 31.63 14.82 -29.40
N LYS A 143 32.16 13.88 -28.62
CA LYS A 143 33.08 12.84 -29.10
C LYS A 143 32.36 11.63 -29.69
N TYR A 144 31.18 11.30 -29.17
CA TYR A 144 30.41 10.11 -29.55
C TYR A 144 29.06 10.48 -30.20
N PRO A 145 29.05 11.04 -31.42
CA PRO A 145 27.82 11.50 -32.08
C PRO A 145 26.87 10.35 -32.47
N ASP A 146 27.37 9.12 -32.61
CA ASP A 146 26.55 7.94 -32.96
C ASP A 146 25.40 7.69 -31.98
N VAL A 147 25.55 8.15 -30.73
CA VAL A 147 24.50 8.14 -29.69
C VAL A 147 23.20 8.76 -30.20
N PHE A 148 23.27 9.85 -30.97
CA PHE A 148 22.08 10.53 -31.50
C PHE A 148 21.28 9.62 -32.43
N THR A 149 21.97 8.93 -33.34
CA THR A 149 21.32 8.04 -34.32
C THR A 149 20.89 6.69 -33.74
N SER A 150 21.54 6.25 -32.66
CA SER A 150 21.20 4.99 -31.96
C SER A 150 19.83 5.01 -31.28
N LYS A 151 19.28 6.21 -31.00
CA LYS A 151 17.94 6.43 -30.40
C LYS A 151 17.70 5.72 -29.06
N ILE A 152 18.76 5.38 -28.35
CA ILE A 152 18.72 4.70 -27.04
C ILE A 152 18.40 5.65 -25.88
N ALA A 153 18.66 6.94 -26.04
CA ALA A 153 18.48 7.97 -25.03
C ALA A 153 17.78 9.18 -25.63
N THR A 154 17.12 9.97 -24.78
CA THR A 154 16.44 11.20 -25.20
C THR A 154 17.07 12.45 -24.58
N HIS A 155 17.77 12.31 -23.45
CA HIS A 155 18.36 13.42 -22.72
C HIS A 155 19.76 13.07 -22.21
N VAL A 156 20.52 14.10 -21.83
CA VAL A 156 21.79 13.99 -21.10
C VAL A 156 21.70 14.76 -19.78
N VAL A 157 22.34 14.25 -18.74
CA VAL A 157 22.39 14.88 -17.41
C VAL A 157 23.37 16.06 -17.44
N THR A 158 22.88 17.27 -17.21
CA THR A 158 23.67 18.50 -17.31
C THR A 158 23.88 19.23 -16.00
N ALA A 159 23.00 19.02 -15.02
CA ALA A 159 23.21 19.50 -13.67
C ALA A 159 22.60 18.55 -12.63
N ILE A 160 23.19 18.54 -11.44
CA ILE A 160 22.76 17.73 -10.30
C ILE A 160 22.84 18.58 -9.03
N LEU A 161 21.75 18.58 -8.26
CA LEU A 161 21.72 19.02 -6.88
C LEU A 161 21.97 17.80 -5.99
N TYR A 162 22.98 17.89 -5.14
CA TYR A 162 23.34 16.87 -4.17
C TYR A 162 22.82 17.23 -2.78
N GLY A 163 22.45 16.19 -2.04
CA GLY A 163 21.86 16.30 -0.73
C GLY A 163 21.62 14.93 -0.11
N ALA A 164 20.70 14.87 0.84
CA ALA A 164 20.19 13.61 1.38
C ALA A 164 18.80 13.83 1.97
N HIS A 165 17.95 12.82 1.89
CA HIS A 165 16.72 12.76 2.67
C HIS A 165 16.77 11.61 3.69
N ALA A 166 15.99 11.75 4.75
CA ALA A 166 15.68 10.65 5.66
C ALA A 166 14.22 10.72 6.12
N PHE A 167 13.59 9.56 6.26
CA PHE A 167 12.23 9.40 6.72
C PHE A 167 12.25 8.46 7.93
N PHE A 168 11.80 8.98 9.08
CA PHE A 168 11.56 8.22 10.30
C PHE A 168 10.06 7.97 10.40
N VAL A 169 9.63 6.78 10.02
CA VAL A 169 8.22 6.37 10.02
C VAL A 169 7.90 5.76 11.38
N PHE A 170 7.10 6.45 12.19
CA PHE A 170 6.67 5.98 13.50
C PHE A 170 5.29 5.34 13.40
N ASP A 171 5.21 4.06 13.73
CA ASP A 171 3.98 3.27 13.73
C ASP A 171 3.58 2.86 15.14
N CYS A 172 2.28 2.90 15.44
CA CYS A 172 1.70 2.37 16.67
C CYS A 172 0.38 1.66 16.36
N ASP A 173 0.20 0.47 16.94
CA ASP A 173 -1.09 -0.21 16.93
C ASP A 173 -2.02 0.45 17.96
N LEU A 174 -3.20 0.88 17.49
CA LEU A 174 -4.28 1.43 18.31
C LEU A 174 -5.27 0.32 18.70
N SER A 175 -5.86 0.45 19.89
CA SER A 175 -7.03 -0.35 20.26
C SER A 175 -8.30 0.18 19.57
N GLU A 176 -9.39 -0.60 19.59
CA GLU A 176 -10.67 -0.20 18.97
C GLU A 176 -11.28 1.06 19.63
N ASP A 177 -10.93 1.36 20.88
CA ASP A 177 -11.44 2.50 21.66
C ASP A 177 -10.58 3.77 21.52
N GLU A 178 -9.42 3.68 20.88
CA GLU A 178 -8.47 4.79 20.76
C GLU A 178 -8.74 5.66 19.52
N SER A 179 -8.89 6.97 19.73
CA SER A 179 -9.06 7.92 18.62
C SER A 179 -7.74 8.21 17.90
N TYR A 180 -7.68 7.87 16.61
CA TYR A 180 -6.56 8.18 15.73
C TYR A 180 -6.19 9.67 15.74
N GLN A 181 -7.19 10.56 15.67
CA GLN A 181 -6.95 12.02 15.60
C GLN A 181 -6.33 12.56 16.90
N HIS A 182 -6.81 12.09 18.05
CA HIS A 182 -6.25 12.47 19.34
C HIS A 182 -4.82 11.97 19.48
N PHE A 183 -4.57 10.72 19.05
CA PHE A 183 -3.25 10.12 19.07
C PHE A 183 -2.24 10.85 18.17
N GLU A 184 -2.62 11.13 16.92
CA GLU A 184 -1.78 11.81 15.94
C GLU A 184 -1.43 13.23 16.40
N SER A 185 -2.42 14.01 16.84
CA SER A 185 -2.22 15.38 17.31
C SER A 185 -1.22 15.45 18.47
N ASN A 186 -1.36 14.52 19.42
CA ASN A 186 -0.47 14.41 20.58
C ASN A 186 0.96 14.07 20.16
N PHE A 187 1.15 13.07 19.28
CA PHE A 187 2.48 12.67 18.84
C PHE A 187 3.16 13.72 17.95
N ARG A 188 2.39 14.42 17.10
CA ARG A 188 2.90 15.59 16.36
C ARG A 188 3.39 16.67 17.32
N GLY A 189 2.70 16.88 18.44
CA GLY A 189 3.14 17.76 19.51
C GLY A 189 4.51 17.37 20.07
N ILE A 190 4.70 16.09 20.37
CA ILE A 190 5.98 15.55 20.86
C ILE A 190 7.09 15.72 19.82
N LEU A 191 6.88 15.32 18.57
CA LEU A 191 7.86 15.47 17.49
C LEU A 191 8.24 16.94 17.25
N LYS A 192 7.29 17.88 17.37
CA LYS A 192 7.57 19.32 17.28
C LYS A 192 8.48 19.79 18.42
N LYS A 193 8.20 19.38 19.67
CA LYS A 193 9.09 19.69 20.81
C LYS A 193 10.50 19.20 20.52
N VAL A 194 10.63 17.93 20.12
CA VAL A 194 11.92 17.29 19.81
C VAL A 194 12.66 18.01 18.70
N SER A 195 12.00 18.25 17.57
CA SER A 195 12.61 18.91 16.41
C SER A 195 13.01 20.36 16.71
N SER A 196 12.21 21.08 17.52
CA SER A 196 12.53 22.45 17.94
C SER A 196 13.76 22.54 18.86
N LEU A 197 13.99 21.52 19.71
CA LEU A 197 15.19 21.43 20.54
C LEU A 197 16.42 21.09 19.70
N LEU A 198 16.27 20.20 18.71
CA LEU A 198 17.33 19.78 17.79
C LEU A 198 17.82 20.93 16.90
N LEU A 199 16.95 21.87 16.50
CA LEU A 199 17.37 23.08 15.78
C LEU A 199 18.16 24.08 16.63
N LYS A 200 17.92 24.11 17.95
CA LYS A 200 18.51 25.12 18.85
C LYS A 200 19.86 24.73 19.44
N ASN A 201 20.34 23.50 19.20
CA ASN A 201 21.51 22.93 19.90
C ASN A 201 21.40 23.05 21.44
N GLU A 202 20.19 23.13 21.99
CA GLU A 202 19.94 23.32 23.42
C GLU A 202 19.61 21.97 24.09
N GLY A 203 20.50 21.54 25.01
CA GLY A 203 20.19 20.66 26.14
C GLY A 203 19.69 19.24 25.87
N SER A 204 19.69 18.42 26.93
CA SER A 204 19.04 17.11 26.94
C SER A 204 17.53 17.25 26.87
N LEU A 205 16.88 16.45 26.04
CA LEU A 205 15.43 16.44 25.86
C LEU A 205 14.74 16.05 27.18
N GLN A 206 14.13 17.02 27.88
CA GLN A 206 13.32 16.74 29.07
C GLN A 206 11.90 16.38 28.63
N MET A 207 11.62 15.08 28.56
CA MET A 207 10.26 14.55 28.45
C MET A 207 9.71 14.31 29.85
N ASP A 208 8.45 14.64 30.07
CA ASP A 208 7.75 14.17 31.26
C ASP A 208 7.45 12.66 31.15
N ASN A 209 7.11 12.04 32.28
CA ASN A 209 6.83 10.60 32.34
C ASN A 209 5.62 10.18 31.47
N GLU A 210 4.70 11.09 31.16
CA GLU A 210 3.59 10.76 30.26
C GLU A 210 4.03 10.75 28.80
N ASP A 211 4.83 11.72 28.38
CA ASP A 211 5.44 11.80 27.05
C ASP A 211 6.34 10.59 26.78
N ILE A 212 7.10 10.11 27.78
CA ILE A 212 7.90 8.87 27.67
C ILE A 212 7.02 7.64 27.39
N LYS A 213 5.99 7.41 28.22
CA LYS A 213 5.08 6.27 28.03
C LYS A 213 4.37 6.28 26.68
N LYS A 214 4.09 7.47 26.14
CA LYS A 214 3.47 7.62 24.82
C LYS A 214 4.44 7.22 23.72
N VAL A 215 5.70 7.66 23.76
CA VAL A 215 6.67 7.36 22.69
C VAL A 215 7.19 5.92 22.71
N GLU A 216 7.20 5.26 23.88
CA GLU A 216 7.58 3.85 24.01
C GLU A 216 6.65 2.88 23.25
N ARG A 217 5.42 3.30 22.93
CA ARG A 217 4.48 2.50 22.13
C ARG A 217 4.82 2.44 20.65
N PHE A 218 5.71 3.32 20.17
CA PHE A 218 6.00 3.44 18.75
C PHE A 218 7.18 2.59 18.31
N PHE A 219 7.00 1.98 17.15
CA PHE A 219 8.08 1.39 16.38
C PHE A 219 8.54 2.37 15.30
N CYS A 220 9.86 2.52 15.13
CA CYS A 220 10.45 3.33 14.08
C CYS A 220 10.93 2.47 12.91
N SER A 221 10.56 2.84 11.69
CA SER A 221 11.19 2.38 10.45
C SER A 221 11.95 3.52 9.78
N PHE A 222 13.24 3.33 9.53
CA PHE A 222 14.10 4.32 8.89
C PHE A 222 14.29 4.05 7.40
N HIS A 223 14.11 5.09 6.58
CA HIS A 223 14.46 5.12 5.16
C HIS A 223 15.27 6.37 4.87
N GLY A 224 16.56 6.25 4.61
CA GLY A 224 17.41 7.41 4.38
C GLY A 224 18.57 7.14 3.44
N ASP A 225 19.17 8.24 2.98
CA ASP A 225 20.36 8.22 2.10
C ASP A 225 21.68 8.17 2.90
N PHE A 226 21.61 7.75 4.17
CA PHE A 226 22.72 7.73 5.10
C PHE A 226 23.16 6.30 5.40
N LEU A 227 24.46 6.07 5.44
CA LEU A 227 25.02 4.83 5.98
C LEU A 227 25.00 4.90 7.52
N LEU A 228 24.21 4.02 8.13
CA LEU A 228 24.09 3.87 9.58
C LEU A 228 24.61 2.49 10.00
N ASP A 229 25.34 2.43 11.12
CA ASP A 229 25.78 1.15 11.70
C ASP A 229 24.59 0.33 12.21
N LYS A 230 23.60 1.01 12.80
CA LYS A 230 22.35 0.46 13.27
C LYS A 230 21.19 1.37 12.86
N THR A 231 20.17 0.79 12.24
CA THR A 231 18.93 1.50 11.92
C THR A 231 18.08 1.67 13.18
N PRO A 232 17.50 2.86 13.43
CA PRO A 232 16.71 3.10 14.63
C PRO A 232 15.40 2.32 14.57
N THR A 233 15.03 1.73 15.69
CA THR A 233 13.78 0.95 15.88
C THR A 233 12.89 1.53 16.97
N THR A 234 13.46 2.40 17.82
CA THR A 234 12.74 3.10 18.89
C THR A 234 12.74 4.61 18.66
N PHE A 235 11.89 5.33 19.41
CA PHE A 235 11.86 6.79 19.38
C PHE A 235 13.19 7.41 19.81
N GLN A 236 13.80 6.93 20.89
CA GLN A 236 15.07 7.44 21.41
C GLN A 236 16.20 7.30 20.37
N GLU A 237 16.33 6.11 19.78
CA GLU A 237 17.33 5.85 18.73
C GLU A 237 17.09 6.76 17.51
N ALA A 238 15.83 7.01 17.15
CA ALA A 238 15.50 7.89 16.03
C ALA A 238 15.93 9.34 16.29
N VAL A 239 15.76 9.85 17.52
CA VAL A 239 16.22 11.20 17.91
C VAL A 239 17.74 11.31 17.85
N GLU A 240 18.46 10.30 18.34
CA GLU A 240 19.93 10.26 18.29
C GLU A 240 20.44 10.24 16.84
N VAL A 241 19.84 9.41 15.99
CA VAL A 241 20.16 9.35 14.56
C VAL A 241 19.88 10.70 13.91
N PHE A 242 18.70 11.30 14.14
CA PHE A 242 18.33 12.60 13.59
C PHE A 242 19.38 13.69 13.93
N HIS A 243 19.81 13.78 15.19
CA HIS A 243 20.84 14.74 15.62
C HIS A 243 22.19 14.52 14.90
N SER A 244 22.49 13.28 14.53
CA SER A 244 23.74 12.95 13.83
C SER A 244 23.70 13.24 12.32
N LEU A 245 22.51 13.36 11.69
CA LEU A 245 22.38 13.45 10.23
C LEU A 245 23.17 14.62 9.60
N PRO A 246 23.12 15.86 10.13
CA PRO A 246 23.87 16.98 9.52
C PRO A 246 25.38 16.71 9.47
N LYS A 247 25.94 16.10 10.52
CA LYS A 247 27.38 15.76 10.58
C LYS A 247 27.73 14.61 9.64
N ARG A 248 26.80 13.68 9.40
CA ARG A 248 26.99 12.51 8.53
C ARG A 248 27.09 12.86 7.05
N LEU A 249 26.63 14.04 6.62
CA LEU A 249 26.83 14.53 5.24
C LEU A 249 28.31 14.76 4.90
N GLY A 250 29.19 14.89 5.91
CA GLY A 250 30.58 15.27 5.72
C GLY A 250 30.75 16.79 5.71
N ALA A 251 31.96 17.26 6.01
CA ALA A 251 32.23 18.70 6.16
C ALA A 251 31.94 19.49 4.87
N ASN A 252 32.15 18.85 3.71
CA ASN A 252 31.91 19.42 2.39
C ASN A 252 30.78 18.69 1.64
N GLY A 253 29.94 17.92 2.33
CA GLY A 253 28.89 17.12 1.69
C GLY A 253 29.43 15.91 0.91
N GLU A 254 30.55 15.31 1.34
CA GLU A 254 31.19 14.18 0.65
C GLU A 254 30.27 12.95 0.54
N ASN A 255 29.36 12.79 1.50
CA ASN A 255 28.41 11.67 1.54
C ASN A 255 27.05 12.02 0.92
N ALA A 256 26.91 13.19 0.30
CA ALA A 256 25.67 13.61 -0.33
C ALA A 256 25.41 12.82 -1.63
N VAL A 257 24.16 12.45 -1.86
CA VAL A 257 23.68 11.75 -3.05
C VAL A 257 22.92 12.71 -3.97
N PRO A 258 22.75 12.39 -5.27
CA PRO A 258 21.85 13.16 -6.14
C PRO A 258 20.44 13.18 -5.56
N VAL A 259 19.85 14.37 -5.42
CA VAL A 259 18.45 14.55 -4.99
C VAL A 259 17.56 15.10 -6.11
N LYS A 260 18.11 15.98 -6.95
CA LYS A 260 17.41 16.57 -8.11
C LYS A 260 18.35 16.71 -9.29
N VAL A 261 17.82 16.47 -10.49
CA VAL A 261 18.62 16.34 -11.72
C VAL A 261 18.00 17.17 -12.84
N TRP A 262 18.85 17.83 -13.62
CA TRP A 262 18.48 18.57 -14.83
C TRP A 262 18.92 17.79 -16.06
N LEU A 263 18.01 17.66 -17.00
CA LEU A 263 18.14 16.84 -18.19
C LEU A 263 17.98 17.73 -19.42
N LEU A 264 19.03 17.83 -20.22
CA LEU A 264 19.00 18.54 -21.51
C LEU A 264 18.57 17.57 -22.62
N PRO A 265 17.58 17.92 -23.45
CA PRO A 265 17.19 17.10 -24.59
C PRO A 265 18.34 16.96 -25.59
N LEU A 266 18.59 15.74 -26.05
CA LEU A 266 19.61 15.48 -27.06
C LEU A 266 19.26 16.16 -28.41
N THR A 267 17.98 16.38 -28.67
CA THR A 267 17.50 17.11 -29.86
C THR A 267 17.97 18.56 -29.92
N SER A 268 18.33 19.16 -28.78
CA SER A 268 18.94 20.49 -28.74
C SER A 268 20.39 20.50 -29.23
N LEU A 269 21.04 19.32 -29.29
CA LEU A 269 22.40 19.15 -29.79
C LEU A 269 22.39 18.62 -31.23
N ASP A 270 21.55 17.62 -31.51
CA ASP A 270 21.39 17.02 -32.83
C ASP A 270 19.93 16.60 -33.07
N SER A 271 19.33 17.12 -34.15
CA SER A 271 17.90 16.90 -34.45
C SER A 271 17.55 15.45 -34.82
N SER A 272 18.54 14.60 -35.12
CA SER A 272 18.35 13.16 -35.38
C SER A 272 18.11 12.34 -34.12
N ALA A 273 18.41 12.90 -32.94
CA ALA A 273 18.26 12.23 -31.66
C ALA A 273 16.83 11.78 -31.36
N ALA A 274 16.68 10.74 -30.54
CA ALA A 274 15.37 10.37 -30.04
C ALA A 274 14.81 11.48 -29.13
N LYS A 275 13.49 11.65 -29.16
CA LYS A 275 12.79 12.68 -28.40
C LYS A 275 11.66 12.09 -27.56
N LEU A 276 11.34 12.80 -26.49
CA LEU A 276 10.07 12.66 -25.79
C LEU A 276 8.99 13.36 -26.62
N VAL A 277 8.10 12.58 -27.24
CA VAL A 277 7.06 13.08 -28.16
C VAL A 277 5.81 13.52 -27.41
N ARG A 278 5.38 12.74 -26.40
CA ARG A 278 4.16 12.98 -25.64
C ARG A 278 4.40 12.77 -24.14
N GLN A 279 3.60 13.43 -23.31
CA GLN A 279 3.44 13.12 -21.90
C GLN A 279 2.03 12.61 -21.64
N ILE A 280 1.85 11.92 -20.51
CA ILE A 280 0.53 11.49 -20.05
C ILE A 280 -0.13 12.67 -19.33
N SER A 281 -1.39 12.91 -19.65
CA SER A 281 -2.25 13.88 -18.99
C SER A 281 -2.33 13.64 -17.49
N ALA A 282 -2.39 14.74 -16.73
CA ALA A 282 -2.53 14.68 -15.28
C ALA A 282 -3.80 13.90 -14.86
N VAL A 283 -4.87 13.95 -15.68
CA VAL A 283 -6.12 13.23 -15.43
C VAL A 283 -5.88 11.73 -15.39
N LEU A 284 -5.26 11.15 -16.42
CA LEU A 284 -5.02 9.70 -16.47
C LEU A 284 -3.98 9.24 -15.46
N VAL A 285 -2.98 10.08 -15.14
CA VAL A 285 -2.02 9.80 -14.06
C VAL A 285 -2.73 9.75 -12.70
N ASN A 286 -3.61 10.71 -12.42
CA ASN A 286 -4.36 10.75 -11.15
C ASN A 286 -5.38 9.62 -11.07
N GLU A 287 -6.07 9.28 -12.16
CA GLU A 287 -6.98 8.14 -12.21
C GLU A 287 -6.25 6.81 -11.94
N SER A 288 -5.07 6.64 -12.54
CA SER A 288 -4.21 5.47 -12.27
C SER A 288 -3.73 5.44 -10.81
N GLN A 289 -3.40 6.59 -10.22
CA GLN A 289 -3.07 6.68 -8.80
C GLN A 289 -4.25 6.22 -7.94
N SER A 290 -5.45 6.74 -8.19
CA SER A 290 -6.65 6.38 -7.42
C SER A 290 -6.90 4.88 -7.45
N VAL A 291 -6.75 4.23 -8.61
CA VAL A 291 -6.87 2.76 -8.72
C VAL A 291 -5.85 2.04 -7.82
N LEU A 292 -4.60 2.50 -7.78
CA LEU A 292 -3.57 1.87 -6.94
C LEU A 292 -3.78 2.13 -5.44
N GLU A 293 -4.32 3.30 -5.07
CA GLU A 293 -4.72 3.64 -3.71
C GLU A 293 -5.89 2.75 -3.25
N GLU A 294 -6.91 2.57 -4.08
CA GLU A 294 -8.05 1.66 -3.81
C GLU A 294 -7.58 0.23 -3.49
N PHE A 295 -6.64 -0.32 -4.29
CA PHE A 295 -6.10 -1.65 -4.01
C PHE A 295 -5.28 -1.71 -2.72
N ASN A 296 -4.58 -0.64 -2.36
CA ASN A 296 -3.87 -0.56 -1.08
C ASN A 296 -4.87 -0.55 0.10
N ASP A 297 -5.96 0.19 -0.02
CA ASP A 297 -7.01 0.24 0.99
C ASP A 297 -7.68 -1.14 1.15
N LEU A 298 -8.02 -1.81 0.05
CA LEU A 298 -8.54 -3.19 0.09
C LEU A 298 -7.56 -4.16 0.78
N GLN A 299 -6.26 -4.03 0.51
CA GLN A 299 -5.23 -4.85 1.17
C GLN A 299 -5.19 -4.61 2.68
N ILE A 300 -5.28 -3.34 3.12
CA ILE A 300 -5.35 -2.96 4.54
C ILE A 300 -6.60 -3.55 5.20
N ARG A 301 -7.77 -3.47 4.54
CA ARG A 301 -9.03 -4.07 4.98
C ARG A 301 -8.92 -5.57 5.17
N CYS A 302 -8.36 -6.27 4.19
CA CYS A 302 -8.14 -7.71 4.25
C CYS A 302 -7.22 -8.08 5.41
N ASN A 303 -6.09 -7.39 5.58
CA ASN A 303 -5.16 -7.65 6.68
C ASN A 303 -5.83 -7.49 8.05
N TYR A 304 -6.63 -6.43 8.21
CA TYR A 304 -7.38 -6.18 9.43
C TYR A 304 -8.35 -7.34 9.72
N ALA A 305 -9.19 -7.70 8.74
CA ALA A 305 -10.16 -8.78 8.86
C ALA A 305 -9.52 -10.14 9.17
N LEU A 306 -8.38 -10.44 8.54
CA LEU A 306 -7.60 -11.65 8.80
C LEU A 306 -7.03 -11.68 10.22
N ARG A 307 -6.50 -10.56 10.72
CA ARG A 307 -5.97 -10.44 12.09
C ARG A 307 -7.07 -10.61 13.13
N THR A 308 -8.25 -10.03 12.91
CA THR A 308 -9.32 -10.03 13.92
C THR A 308 -10.14 -11.30 13.96
N THR A 309 -10.27 -12.02 12.83
CA THR A 309 -11.27 -13.10 12.71
C THR A 309 -10.77 -14.32 11.94
N GLY A 310 -9.76 -14.16 11.08
CA GLY A 310 -9.24 -15.24 10.25
C GLY A 310 -8.69 -16.44 11.05
N GLN A 311 -8.18 -16.22 12.27
CA GLN A 311 -7.73 -17.31 13.14
C GLN A 311 -8.89 -18.07 13.81
N GLN A 312 -9.94 -17.36 14.21
CA GLN A 312 -11.11 -17.95 14.89
C GLN A 312 -12.03 -18.69 13.91
N PHE A 313 -12.16 -18.16 12.69
CA PHE A 313 -12.99 -18.72 11.64
C PHE A 313 -12.20 -18.87 10.33
N PRO A 314 -11.40 -19.95 10.20
CA PRO A 314 -10.54 -20.16 9.04
C PRO A 314 -11.28 -20.15 7.70
N LEU A 315 -12.52 -20.66 7.61
CA LEU A 315 -13.31 -20.63 6.37
C LEU A 315 -13.54 -19.21 5.83
N VAL A 316 -13.80 -18.25 6.73
CA VAL A 316 -13.92 -16.82 6.37
C VAL A 316 -12.53 -16.26 6.05
N GLY A 317 -11.52 -16.65 6.82
CA GLY A 317 -10.13 -16.26 6.59
C GLY A 317 -9.61 -16.67 5.21
N GLU A 318 -9.88 -17.88 4.75
CA GLU A 318 -9.46 -18.35 3.42
C GLU A 318 -10.11 -17.57 2.30
N LYS A 319 -11.41 -17.23 2.41
CA LYS A 319 -12.09 -16.36 1.43
C LYS A 319 -11.42 -15.00 1.31
N ILE A 320 -11.08 -14.38 2.43
CA ILE A 320 -10.39 -13.07 2.45
C ILE A 320 -8.95 -13.18 1.91
N LYS A 321 -8.23 -14.27 2.21
CA LYS A 321 -6.90 -14.53 1.62
C LYS A 321 -6.97 -14.67 0.10
N THR A 322 -7.96 -15.42 -0.41
CA THR A 322 -8.19 -15.60 -1.84
C THR A 322 -8.50 -14.27 -2.52
N PHE A 323 -9.43 -13.49 -1.99
CA PHE A 323 -9.73 -12.15 -2.48
C PHE A 323 -8.49 -11.24 -2.51
N LYS A 324 -7.76 -11.17 -1.37
CA LYS A 324 -6.52 -10.39 -1.27
C LYS A 324 -5.48 -10.79 -2.31
N LYS A 325 -5.33 -12.10 -2.56
CA LYS A 325 -4.43 -12.64 -3.58
C LYS A 325 -4.86 -12.18 -4.99
N MET A 326 -6.12 -12.36 -5.36
CA MET A 326 -6.67 -11.95 -6.66
C MET A 326 -6.53 -10.43 -6.89
N CYS A 327 -6.80 -9.60 -5.88
CA CYS A 327 -6.57 -8.15 -5.97
C CYS A 327 -5.09 -7.81 -6.21
N SER A 328 -4.18 -8.54 -5.57
CA SER A 328 -2.74 -8.33 -5.73
C SER A 328 -2.27 -8.74 -7.13
N GLU A 329 -2.75 -9.86 -7.65
CA GLU A 329 -2.47 -10.35 -9.00
C GLU A 329 -2.98 -9.37 -10.07
N PHE A 330 -4.24 -8.93 -9.94
CA PHE A 330 -4.80 -7.92 -10.85
C PHE A 330 -4.02 -6.60 -10.80
N LYS A 331 -3.69 -6.10 -9.60
CA LYS A 331 -2.91 -4.86 -9.44
C LYS A 331 -1.57 -4.95 -10.17
N GLN A 332 -0.86 -6.07 -10.05
CA GLN A 332 0.43 -6.28 -10.73
C GLN A 332 0.27 -6.31 -12.25
N GLU A 333 -0.72 -7.04 -12.77
CA GLU A 333 -0.97 -7.11 -14.22
C GLU A 333 -1.44 -5.76 -14.78
N PHE A 334 -2.25 -5.01 -14.02
CA PHE A 334 -2.63 -3.64 -14.34
C PHE A 334 -1.40 -2.73 -14.46
N GLN A 335 -0.52 -2.71 -13.45
CA GLN A 335 0.72 -1.91 -13.48
C GLN A 335 1.62 -2.30 -14.66
N LYS A 336 1.80 -3.61 -14.90
CA LYS A 336 2.60 -4.14 -16.01
C LYS A 336 2.06 -3.72 -17.38
N ASN A 337 0.73 -3.71 -17.55
CA ASN A 337 0.11 -3.25 -18.79
C ASN A 337 0.34 -1.75 -19.03
N LEU A 338 0.21 -0.92 -17.99
CA LEU A 338 0.52 0.51 -18.07
C LEU A 338 2.02 0.74 -18.36
N ALA A 339 2.90 0.01 -17.68
CA ALA A 339 4.35 0.06 -17.87
C ALA A 339 4.78 -0.25 -19.31
N LYS A 340 4.13 -1.24 -19.93
CA LYS A 340 4.41 -1.63 -21.32
C LYS A 340 4.01 -0.55 -22.32
N LYS A 341 2.92 0.19 -22.05
CA LYS A 341 2.37 1.20 -22.97
C LYS A 341 3.04 2.56 -22.82
N LEU A 342 3.46 2.94 -21.62
CA LEU A 342 4.01 4.26 -21.35
C LEU A 342 5.20 4.66 -22.25
N PRO A 343 6.23 3.81 -22.50
CA PRO A 343 7.34 4.16 -23.38
C PRO A 343 6.92 4.35 -24.84
N SER A 344 5.96 3.57 -25.31
CA SER A 344 5.42 3.66 -26.67
C SER A 344 4.69 4.99 -26.88
N ILE A 345 3.87 5.40 -25.91
CA ILE A 345 3.16 6.67 -25.93
C ILE A 345 4.15 7.84 -25.91
N ARG A 346 5.09 7.82 -24.96
CA ARG A 346 6.14 8.84 -24.84
C ARG A 346 7.05 8.92 -26.04
N GLY A 347 7.32 7.80 -26.70
CA GLY A 347 8.13 7.70 -27.92
C GLY A 347 7.38 8.05 -29.20
N GLY A 348 6.07 8.27 -29.14
CA GLY A 348 5.26 8.68 -30.29
C GLY A 348 4.55 7.54 -31.02
N GLY A 349 4.79 6.29 -30.64
CA GLY A 349 4.28 5.09 -31.33
C GLY A 349 2.82 4.76 -31.05
N GLU A 350 2.32 5.14 -29.86
CA GLU A 350 0.91 5.00 -29.49
C GLU A 350 0.34 6.35 -29.01
N GLU A 351 -0.98 6.49 -29.09
CA GLU A 351 -1.71 7.61 -28.50
C GLU A 351 -2.09 7.30 -27.04
N GLU A 352 -2.26 8.34 -26.24
CA GLU A 352 -2.62 8.22 -24.82
C GLU A 352 -3.94 7.47 -24.59
N ALA A 353 -4.84 7.46 -25.57
CA ALA A 353 -6.11 6.73 -25.54
C ALA A 353 -5.95 5.24 -25.18
N VAL A 354 -4.81 4.62 -25.47
CA VAL A 354 -4.54 3.23 -25.09
C VAL A 354 -4.51 3.05 -23.56
N LEU A 355 -4.02 4.04 -22.79
CA LEU A 355 -4.09 4.00 -21.31
C LEU A 355 -5.52 4.20 -20.82
N ALA A 356 -6.29 5.09 -21.46
CA ALA A 356 -7.69 5.32 -21.13
C ALA A 356 -8.52 4.04 -21.31
N GLU A 357 -8.26 3.26 -22.36
CA GLU A 357 -8.94 1.97 -22.58
C GLU A 357 -8.55 0.92 -21.52
N ILE A 358 -7.32 0.91 -21.01
CA ILE A 358 -6.92 0.03 -19.88
C ILE A 358 -7.72 0.38 -18.63
N LEU A 359 -7.84 1.67 -18.31
CA LEU A 359 -8.64 2.15 -17.18
C LEU A 359 -10.12 1.81 -17.36
N LYS A 360 -10.68 2.08 -18.55
CA LYS A 360 -12.08 1.74 -18.88
C LYS A 360 -12.36 0.25 -18.75
N LYS A 361 -11.45 -0.61 -19.22
CA LYS A 361 -11.55 -2.07 -19.08
C LYS A 361 -11.57 -2.49 -17.61
N ARG A 362 -10.79 -1.83 -16.74
CA ARG A 362 -10.88 -2.04 -15.28
C ARG A 362 -12.26 -1.64 -14.75
N HIS A 363 -12.77 -0.47 -15.14
CA HIS A 363 -14.08 0.02 -14.67
C HIS A 363 -15.25 -0.87 -15.08
N SER A 364 -15.17 -1.52 -16.24
CA SER A 364 -16.20 -2.45 -16.71
C SER A 364 -16.00 -3.90 -16.24
N SER A 365 -14.91 -4.19 -15.52
CA SER A 365 -14.61 -5.55 -15.04
C SER A 365 -15.15 -5.79 -13.63
N PRO A 366 -15.19 -7.05 -13.15
CA PRO A 366 -15.45 -7.37 -11.75
C PRO A 366 -14.44 -6.75 -10.75
N PHE A 367 -13.29 -6.26 -11.24
CA PHE A 367 -12.28 -5.55 -10.45
C PHE A 367 -12.55 -4.03 -10.32
N ASN A 368 -13.76 -3.57 -10.65
CA ASN A 368 -14.14 -2.18 -10.45
C ASN A 368 -14.25 -1.83 -8.94
N SER A 369 -14.11 -0.54 -8.63
CA SER A 369 -14.04 -0.07 -7.24
C SER A 369 -15.29 -0.41 -6.43
N LYS A 370 -16.47 -0.31 -7.06
CA LYS A 370 -17.75 -0.52 -6.40
C LYS A 370 -17.87 -1.97 -5.93
N ASP A 371 -17.72 -2.92 -6.84
CA ASP A 371 -17.97 -4.33 -6.54
C ASP A 371 -16.95 -4.90 -5.54
N LEU A 372 -15.66 -4.52 -5.68
CA LEU A 372 -14.62 -4.93 -4.73
C LEU A 372 -14.88 -4.39 -3.31
N ASN A 373 -15.30 -3.12 -3.19
CA ASN A 373 -15.61 -2.55 -1.89
C ASN A 373 -16.91 -3.12 -1.31
N GLU A 374 -17.92 -3.37 -2.14
CA GLU A 374 -19.19 -3.97 -1.74
C GLU A 374 -18.99 -5.39 -1.20
N TRP A 375 -18.14 -6.21 -1.84
CA TRP A 375 -17.77 -7.52 -1.31
C TRP A 375 -17.05 -7.43 0.03
N MET A 376 -16.10 -6.49 0.16
CA MET A 376 -15.38 -6.30 1.40
C MET A 376 -16.30 -5.78 2.53
N ASP A 377 -17.25 -4.88 2.23
CA ASP A 377 -18.29 -4.42 3.17
C ASP A 377 -19.17 -5.59 3.63
N CYS A 378 -19.54 -6.48 2.70
CA CYS A 378 -20.27 -7.70 2.99
C CYS A 378 -19.49 -8.60 3.96
N LYS A 379 -18.20 -8.84 3.72
CA LYS A 379 -17.37 -9.64 4.64
C LYS A 379 -17.15 -8.97 6.00
N GLU A 380 -17.00 -7.64 6.05
CA GLU A 380 -16.92 -6.90 7.30
C GLU A 380 -18.21 -7.03 8.13
N ARG A 381 -19.39 -7.04 7.49
CA ARG A 381 -20.68 -7.32 8.13
C ARG A 381 -20.82 -8.76 8.63
N GLU A 382 -20.35 -9.74 7.86
CA GLU A 382 -20.29 -11.14 8.28
C GLU A 382 -19.46 -11.28 9.57
N ILE A 383 -18.25 -10.70 9.56
CA ILE A 383 -17.34 -10.68 10.71
C ILE A 383 -17.97 -9.98 11.92
N GLY A 384 -18.61 -8.83 11.71
CA GLY A 384 -19.30 -8.10 12.77
C GLY A 384 -20.42 -8.92 13.40
N THR A 385 -21.17 -9.68 12.59
CA THR A 385 -22.24 -10.58 13.05
C THR A 385 -21.66 -11.73 13.88
N LEU A 386 -20.59 -12.36 13.41
CA LEU A 386 -19.88 -13.43 14.13
C LEU A 386 -19.35 -12.95 15.48
N LYS A 387 -18.66 -11.80 15.51
CA LYS A 387 -18.17 -11.18 16.76
C LYS A 387 -19.31 -10.88 17.72
N SER A 388 -20.40 -10.29 17.23
CA SER A 388 -21.57 -9.94 18.06
C SER A 388 -22.22 -11.18 18.71
N LEU A 389 -22.36 -12.27 17.95
CA LEU A 389 -22.95 -13.51 18.47
C LEU A 389 -22.01 -14.23 19.44
N THR A 390 -20.73 -14.37 19.08
CA THR A 390 -19.71 -15.03 19.92
C THR A 390 -19.49 -14.31 21.24
N ASN A 391 -19.40 -12.97 21.24
CA ASN A 391 -19.25 -12.19 22.47
C ASN A 391 -20.43 -12.33 23.44
N LYS A 392 -21.62 -12.69 22.94
CA LYS A 392 -22.80 -12.95 23.78
C LYS A 392 -22.81 -14.35 24.39
N MET A 393 -22.15 -15.32 23.74
CA MET A 393 -22.12 -16.72 24.16
C MET A 393 -21.05 -16.96 25.24
N LYS A 394 -21.37 -16.62 26.49
CA LYS A 394 -20.44 -16.76 27.63
C LYS A 394 -20.16 -18.22 27.99
N ASN A 395 -18.99 -18.50 28.57
CA ASN A 395 -18.51 -19.84 28.94
C ASN A 395 -18.42 -20.82 27.76
N THR A 396 -18.10 -20.31 26.57
CA THR A 396 -17.95 -21.12 25.36
C THR A 396 -16.54 -20.96 24.79
N LYS A 397 -16.08 -21.96 24.03
CA LYS A 397 -14.79 -21.93 23.35
C LYS A 397 -14.98 -22.02 21.84
N ILE A 398 -14.42 -21.06 21.11
CA ILE A 398 -14.34 -21.12 19.64
C ILE A 398 -13.24 -22.10 19.26
N VAL A 399 -13.57 -23.07 18.40
CA VAL A 399 -12.63 -24.04 17.83
C VAL A 399 -12.52 -23.81 16.32
N PRO A 400 -11.30 -23.64 15.78
CA PRO A 400 -11.13 -23.19 14.41
C PRO A 400 -11.30 -24.30 13.36
N SER A 401 -11.20 -25.58 13.76
CA SER A 401 -11.27 -26.70 12.84
C SER A 401 -12.05 -27.90 13.41
N GLN A 402 -12.48 -28.80 12.53
CA GLN A 402 -13.11 -30.06 12.93
C GLN A 402 -12.15 -30.94 13.76
N THR A 403 -10.84 -30.84 13.51
CA THR A 403 -9.82 -31.56 14.29
C THR A 403 -9.71 -31.02 15.71
N ASP A 404 -9.80 -29.71 15.88
CA ASP A 404 -9.77 -29.10 17.22
C ASP A 404 -11.07 -29.37 17.97
N LEU A 405 -12.21 -29.37 17.27
CA LEU A 405 -13.47 -29.86 17.80
C LEU A 405 -13.34 -31.31 18.31
N TYR A 406 -12.77 -32.20 17.51
CA TYR A 406 -12.53 -33.60 17.90
C TYR A 406 -11.67 -33.70 19.17
N LYS A 407 -10.56 -32.95 19.26
CA LYS A 407 -9.68 -32.93 20.43
C LYS A 407 -10.38 -32.44 21.69
N GLU A 408 -11.19 -31.39 21.57
CA GLU A 408 -11.94 -30.85 22.71
C GLU A 408 -13.02 -31.84 23.18
N SER A 409 -13.72 -32.49 22.25
CA SER A 409 -14.78 -33.43 22.59
C SER A 409 -14.26 -34.73 23.24
N LEU A 410 -13.03 -35.17 22.95
CA LEU A 410 -12.40 -36.33 23.61
C LEU A 410 -12.23 -36.19 25.13
N SER A 411 -12.25 -34.96 25.65
CA SER A 411 -11.95 -34.69 27.05
C SER A 411 -13.19 -34.67 27.97
N VAL A 412 -14.38 -34.90 27.41
CA VAL A 412 -15.66 -34.86 28.13
C VAL A 412 -16.64 -35.89 27.56
N ASP A 413 -17.61 -36.31 28.36
CA ASP A 413 -18.64 -37.26 27.92
C ASP A 413 -19.53 -36.65 26.84
N HIS A 414 -19.85 -35.37 26.96
CA HIS A 414 -20.74 -34.66 26.05
C HIS A 414 -20.16 -33.31 25.61
N SER A 415 -20.32 -32.97 24.33
CA SER A 415 -20.01 -31.64 23.81
C SER A 415 -21.20 -31.06 23.06
N VAL A 416 -21.60 -29.83 23.41
CA VAL A 416 -22.69 -29.11 22.77
C VAL A 416 -22.09 -27.99 21.94
N CYS A 417 -22.29 -28.06 20.64
CA CYS A 417 -21.61 -27.19 19.69
C CYS A 417 -22.60 -26.29 18.97
N PHE A 418 -22.37 -24.98 19.06
CA PHE A 418 -23.00 -24.02 18.17
C PHE A 418 -22.23 -23.97 16.85
N VAL A 419 -22.87 -24.44 15.78
CA VAL A 419 -22.27 -24.55 14.45
C VAL A 419 -22.79 -23.42 13.58
N PHE A 420 -21.91 -22.55 13.11
CA PHE A 420 -22.21 -21.66 12.00
C PHE A 420 -22.13 -22.47 10.71
N THR A 421 -23.26 -22.71 10.06
CA THR A 421 -23.39 -23.69 8.97
C THR A 421 -23.18 -23.10 7.57
N SER A 422 -23.01 -21.78 7.46
CA SER A 422 -22.92 -21.08 6.17
C SER A 422 -21.57 -20.43 5.89
N LEU A 423 -20.55 -20.63 6.74
CA LEU A 423 -19.29 -19.90 6.62
C LEU A 423 -18.43 -20.34 5.42
N GLY A 424 -18.52 -21.61 5.03
CA GLY A 424 -17.81 -22.12 3.86
C GLY A 424 -18.71 -22.34 2.65
N SER A 425 -19.85 -21.64 2.56
CA SER A 425 -20.62 -21.59 1.31
C SER A 425 -19.79 -20.98 0.19
N ASP A 426 -20.05 -21.40 -1.04
CA ASP A 426 -19.38 -20.85 -2.23
C ASP A 426 -19.54 -19.33 -2.32
N GLU A 427 -18.55 -18.68 -2.92
CA GLU A 427 -18.53 -17.23 -3.13
C GLU A 427 -18.54 -16.94 -4.64
N PRO A 428 -19.72 -16.79 -5.28
CA PRO A 428 -19.81 -16.58 -6.73
C PRO A 428 -19.01 -15.37 -7.22
N PHE A 429 -18.89 -14.32 -6.39
CA PHE A 429 -18.06 -13.17 -6.71
C PHE A 429 -16.56 -13.52 -6.81
N LEU A 430 -16.04 -14.39 -5.94
CA LEU A 430 -14.63 -14.83 -6.05
C LEU A 430 -14.42 -15.68 -7.30
N SER A 431 -15.41 -16.49 -7.70
CA SER A 431 -15.36 -17.22 -8.97
C SER A 431 -15.31 -16.26 -10.16
N ALA A 432 -16.15 -15.22 -10.17
CA ALA A 432 -16.15 -14.20 -11.22
C ALA A 432 -14.81 -13.43 -11.33
N LEU A 433 -14.15 -13.16 -10.19
CA LEU A 433 -12.80 -12.59 -10.19
C LEU A 433 -11.77 -13.57 -10.78
N SER A 434 -11.86 -14.86 -10.43
CA SER A 434 -10.98 -15.91 -10.95
C SER A 434 -11.14 -16.07 -12.46
N ASP A 435 -12.37 -16.18 -12.94
CA ASP A 435 -12.68 -16.35 -14.37
C ASP A 435 -12.15 -15.18 -15.20
N TYR A 436 -12.26 -13.96 -14.66
CA TYR A 436 -11.71 -12.77 -15.30
C TYR A 436 -10.18 -12.81 -15.38
N LEU A 437 -9.49 -13.23 -14.30
CA LEU A 437 -8.03 -13.36 -14.28
C LEU A 437 -7.52 -14.45 -15.23
N GLU A 438 -8.24 -15.57 -15.34
CA GLU A 438 -7.92 -16.68 -16.24
C GLU A 438 -8.24 -16.38 -17.71
N GLY A 439 -9.00 -15.31 -17.98
CA GLY A 439 -9.44 -14.93 -19.32
C GLY A 439 -10.48 -15.87 -19.91
N THR A 440 -11.20 -16.62 -19.06
CA THR A 440 -12.27 -17.55 -19.45
C THR A 440 -13.60 -16.82 -19.70
N THR A 441 -13.71 -15.56 -19.28
CA THR A 441 -14.88 -14.70 -19.54
C THR A 441 -14.99 -14.31 -21.01
N LYS A 442 -16.07 -14.74 -21.68
CA LYS A 442 -16.46 -14.22 -23.00
C LYS A 442 -17.09 -12.83 -22.84
N PRO A 443 -16.68 -11.80 -23.60
CA PRO A 443 -17.18 -10.42 -23.45
C PRO A 443 -18.70 -10.24 -23.69
N ASP A 444 -19.33 -11.15 -24.45
CA ASP A 444 -20.70 -11.00 -24.97
C ASP A 444 -21.69 -12.05 -24.46
N ASP A 445 -21.40 -12.76 -23.36
CA ASP A 445 -22.35 -13.73 -22.80
C ASP A 445 -23.34 -13.06 -21.82
N PRO A 446 -24.63 -12.91 -22.16
CA PRO A 446 -25.64 -12.32 -21.28
C PRO A 446 -25.88 -13.13 -19.99
N GLN A 447 -25.42 -14.39 -19.90
CA GLN A 447 -25.44 -15.15 -18.64
C GLN A 447 -24.35 -14.73 -17.64
N HIS A 448 -23.30 -14.03 -18.11
CA HIS A 448 -22.24 -13.42 -17.29
C HIS A 448 -22.44 -11.91 -17.15
N SER A 449 -23.69 -11.45 -17.02
CA SER A 449 -23.93 -10.08 -16.58
C SER A 449 -23.16 -9.84 -15.28
N HIS A 450 -22.27 -8.85 -15.26
CA HIS A 450 -21.48 -8.43 -14.08
C HIS A 450 -22.37 -7.87 -12.94
N THR A 451 -23.66 -8.20 -12.94
CA THR A 451 -24.67 -7.87 -11.94
C THR A 451 -24.88 -9.03 -10.98
N HIS A 452 -23.80 -9.67 -10.52
CA HIS A 452 -23.89 -10.51 -9.32
C HIS A 452 -24.12 -9.56 -8.15
N ASP A 453 -25.34 -9.56 -7.64
CA ASP A 453 -25.70 -8.81 -6.44
C ASP A 453 -25.00 -9.50 -5.26
N VAL A 454 -23.81 -8.98 -4.94
CA VAL A 454 -22.91 -9.51 -3.91
C VAL A 454 -23.62 -9.59 -2.55
N GLU A 455 -24.62 -8.74 -2.34
CA GLU A 455 -25.41 -8.67 -1.11
C GLU A 455 -26.56 -9.69 -1.06
N LYS A 456 -27.31 -9.89 -2.15
CA LYS A 456 -28.50 -10.78 -2.16
C LYS A 456 -28.21 -12.26 -1.90
N GLU A 457 -26.98 -12.72 -2.16
CA GLU A 457 -26.62 -14.13 -2.04
C GLU A 457 -26.16 -14.52 -0.62
N GLN A 458 -26.05 -13.56 0.31
CA GLN A 458 -25.40 -13.78 1.60
C GLN A 458 -26.39 -14.13 2.72
N TRP A 459 -26.04 -15.14 3.54
CA TRP A 459 -26.91 -15.65 4.60
C TRP A 459 -27.22 -14.62 5.70
N TYR A 460 -26.31 -13.69 5.96
CA TYR A 460 -26.43 -12.64 6.98
C TYR A 460 -27.23 -11.41 6.51
N ALA A 461 -27.61 -11.35 5.22
CA ALA A 461 -28.47 -10.29 4.69
C ALA A 461 -29.97 -10.58 4.95
N SER A 462 -30.36 -11.84 5.19
CA SER A 462 -31.73 -12.19 5.58
C SER A 462 -31.97 -11.88 7.05
N LYS A 463 -32.96 -11.02 7.30
CA LYS A 463 -33.42 -10.70 8.65
C LYS A 463 -33.93 -11.95 9.37
N GLU A 464 -34.67 -12.81 8.67
CA GLU A 464 -35.22 -14.05 9.23
C GLU A 464 -34.11 -15.00 9.70
N VAL A 465 -33.08 -15.19 8.88
CA VAL A 465 -31.92 -16.03 9.23
C VAL A 465 -31.17 -15.40 10.41
N ALA A 466 -30.91 -14.09 10.38
CA ALA A 466 -30.22 -13.40 11.45
C ALA A 466 -30.97 -13.46 12.79
N ASP A 467 -32.29 -13.28 12.79
CA ASP A 467 -33.12 -13.36 14.00
C ASP A 467 -33.18 -14.79 14.54
N ALA A 468 -33.32 -15.79 13.66
CA ALA A 468 -33.26 -17.21 14.04
C ALA A 468 -31.92 -17.57 14.69
N MET A 469 -30.80 -17.07 14.14
CA MET A 469 -29.47 -17.28 14.70
C MET A 469 -29.31 -16.61 16.07
N ARG A 470 -29.76 -15.35 16.23
CA ARG A 470 -29.72 -14.66 17.53
C ARG A 470 -30.49 -15.41 18.60
N ASN A 471 -31.68 -15.93 18.25
CA ASN A 471 -32.50 -16.70 19.17
C ASN A 471 -31.80 -18.02 19.57
N LYS A 472 -31.25 -18.76 18.60
CA LYS A 472 -30.48 -19.98 18.88
C LYS A 472 -29.24 -19.69 19.74
N ALA A 473 -28.49 -18.63 19.44
CA ALA A 473 -27.30 -18.24 20.17
C ALA A 473 -27.62 -17.84 21.62
N LYS A 474 -28.74 -17.13 21.84
CA LYS A 474 -29.24 -16.82 23.18
C LYS A 474 -29.55 -18.09 23.97
N LEU A 475 -30.35 -18.99 23.39
CA LEU A 475 -30.70 -20.25 24.05
C LEU A 475 -29.43 -21.06 24.38
N PHE A 476 -28.49 -21.13 23.44
CA PHE A 476 -27.20 -21.82 23.65
C PHE A 476 -26.39 -21.19 24.78
N SER A 477 -26.32 -19.86 24.83
CA SER A 477 -25.62 -19.15 25.90
C SER A 477 -26.28 -19.36 27.26
N ASP A 478 -27.61 -19.30 27.34
CA ASP A 478 -28.35 -19.50 28.59
C ASP A 478 -28.12 -20.93 29.12
N PHE A 479 -28.07 -21.91 28.21
CA PHE A 479 -27.79 -23.31 28.55
C PHE A 479 -26.34 -23.55 28.96
N ALA A 480 -25.37 -22.90 28.29
CA ALA A 480 -23.96 -22.95 28.66
C ALA A 480 -23.73 -22.34 30.06
N GLU A 481 -24.35 -21.20 30.35
CA GLU A 481 -24.28 -20.55 31.67
C GLU A 481 -24.92 -21.41 32.78
N ALA A 482 -26.07 -22.03 32.50
CA ALA A 482 -26.73 -22.93 33.46
C ALA A 482 -25.90 -24.19 33.79
N ASN A 483 -25.00 -24.60 32.90
CA ASN A 483 -24.18 -25.81 33.03
C ASN A 483 -22.68 -25.53 33.23
N LYS A 484 -22.28 -24.30 33.55
CA LYS A 484 -20.86 -23.90 33.64
C LYS A 484 -20.02 -24.70 34.65
N GLU A 485 -20.66 -25.24 35.70
CA GLU A 485 -20.00 -26.05 36.74
C GLU A 485 -19.94 -27.54 36.36
N ASN A 486 -20.59 -27.96 35.28
CA ASN A 486 -20.63 -29.36 34.86
C ASN A 486 -19.36 -29.75 34.09
N LYS A 487 -18.48 -30.50 34.73
CA LYS A 487 -17.19 -30.92 34.16
C LYS A 487 -17.30 -31.96 33.04
N ASN A 488 -18.46 -32.62 32.90
CA ASN A 488 -18.69 -33.65 31.88
C ASN A 488 -19.26 -33.08 30.58
N ILE A 489 -19.47 -31.75 30.50
CA ILE A 489 -20.01 -31.08 29.32
C ILE A 489 -19.09 -29.93 28.89
N LYS A 490 -18.81 -29.82 27.59
CA LYS A 490 -18.20 -28.62 26.98
C LYS A 490 -19.14 -27.91 26.02
N PHE A 491 -19.02 -26.59 25.99
CA PHE A 491 -19.74 -25.72 25.06
C PHE A 491 -18.77 -25.12 24.06
N LEU A 492 -18.95 -25.48 22.79
CA LEU A 492 -18.03 -25.14 21.71
C LEU A 492 -18.72 -24.35 20.61
N ILE A 493 -17.96 -23.54 19.88
CA ILE A 493 -18.42 -22.79 18.71
C ILE A 493 -17.52 -23.14 17.53
N VAL A 494 -18.11 -23.49 16.39
CA VAL A 494 -17.36 -23.91 15.21
C VAL A 494 -17.98 -23.37 13.93
N GLY A 495 -17.14 -23.06 12.93
CA GLY A 495 -17.55 -22.77 11.57
C GLY A 495 -17.54 -24.03 10.70
N SER A 496 -18.60 -24.26 9.94
CA SER A 496 -18.72 -25.36 8.98
C SER A 496 -19.56 -24.95 7.77
N THR A 497 -19.63 -25.82 6.78
CA THR A 497 -20.60 -25.73 5.68
C THR A 497 -21.64 -26.83 5.81
N ASN A 498 -22.91 -26.47 5.75
CA ASN A 498 -24.03 -27.40 5.61
C ASN A 498 -25.15 -26.71 4.81
N GLU A 499 -25.34 -27.13 3.56
CA GLU A 499 -26.32 -26.52 2.64
C GLU A 499 -27.77 -26.75 3.08
N ALA A 500 -28.04 -27.81 3.85
CA ALA A 500 -29.38 -28.13 4.32
C ALA A 500 -29.87 -27.20 5.45
N GLU A 501 -28.96 -26.54 6.17
CA GLU A 501 -29.28 -25.64 7.28
C GLU A 501 -28.59 -24.28 7.09
N LYS A 502 -29.34 -23.24 6.71
CA LYS A 502 -28.78 -21.89 6.59
C LYS A 502 -28.58 -21.22 7.96
N GLY A 503 -27.45 -20.52 8.12
CA GLY A 503 -27.12 -19.70 9.27
C GLY A 503 -26.42 -20.48 10.41
N SER A 504 -27.20 -21.16 11.26
CA SER A 504 -26.64 -21.91 12.39
C SER A 504 -27.46 -23.13 12.81
N SER A 505 -26.80 -24.05 13.52
CA SER A 505 -27.42 -25.21 14.16
C SER A 505 -26.70 -25.58 15.46
N ILE A 506 -27.34 -26.41 16.29
CA ILE A 506 -26.77 -26.90 17.56
C ILE A 506 -26.63 -28.41 17.48
N TYR A 507 -25.41 -28.89 17.63
CA TYR A 507 -25.06 -30.32 17.56
C TYR A 507 -24.64 -30.83 18.93
N LEU A 508 -25.10 -32.02 19.29
CA LEU A 508 -24.63 -32.76 20.47
C LEU A 508 -23.70 -33.87 20.01
N TYR A 509 -22.55 -33.93 20.65
CA TYR A 509 -21.58 -34.99 20.52
C TYR A 509 -21.53 -35.79 21.81
N LYS A 510 -21.35 -37.10 21.69
CA LYS A 510 -20.91 -37.96 22.78
C LYS A 510 -19.58 -38.58 22.37
N ASP A 511 -18.59 -38.40 23.22
CA ASP A 511 -17.18 -38.59 22.88
C ASP A 511 -16.84 -37.79 21.61
N VAL A 512 -16.70 -38.46 20.46
CA VAL A 512 -16.34 -37.85 19.17
C VAL A 512 -17.41 -38.00 18.09
N TYR A 513 -18.51 -38.68 18.41
CA TYR A 513 -19.57 -38.98 17.46
C TYR A 513 -20.73 -38.00 17.61
N VAL A 514 -21.24 -37.51 16.48
CA VAL A 514 -22.45 -36.67 16.44
C VAL A 514 -23.62 -37.55 16.88
N LEU A 515 -24.17 -37.28 18.06
CA LEU A 515 -25.39 -37.94 18.53
C LEU A 515 -26.61 -37.39 17.80
N GLN A 516 -26.70 -36.07 17.67
CA GLN A 516 -27.87 -35.43 17.08
C GLN A 516 -27.52 -34.04 16.50
N LYS A 517 -28.11 -33.74 15.34
CA LYS A 517 -28.04 -32.43 14.67
C LYS A 517 -29.36 -31.68 14.83
N GLY A 518 -29.34 -30.35 14.83
CA GLY A 518 -30.55 -29.53 14.87
C GLY A 518 -31.32 -29.59 16.20
N ILE A 519 -30.61 -29.78 17.31
CA ILE A 519 -31.25 -30.00 18.61
C ILE A 519 -31.91 -28.72 19.11
N ARG A 520 -33.12 -28.87 19.64
CA ARG A 520 -33.77 -27.85 20.47
C ARG A 520 -33.34 -28.07 21.92
N ILE A 521 -32.72 -27.06 22.52
CA ILE A 521 -32.14 -27.14 23.88
C ILE A 521 -33.12 -27.65 24.93
N ALA A 522 -34.42 -27.35 24.79
CA ALA A 522 -35.48 -27.85 25.67
C ALA A 522 -35.58 -29.39 25.75
N TYR A 523 -34.93 -30.13 24.85
CA TYR A 523 -34.96 -31.60 24.78
C TYR A 523 -33.62 -32.25 25.16
N ILE A 524 -32.63 -31.47 25.62
CA ILE A 524 -31.37 -32.01 26.10
C ILE A 524 -31.58 -32.54 27.54
N CYS A 525 -32.05 -33.79 27.65
CA CYS A 525 -32.05 -34.53 28.91
C CYS A 525 -30.71 -35.28 29.04
N LEU A 526 -29.73 -34.64 29.65
CA LEU A 526 -28.48 -35.32 30.03
C LEU A 526 -28.77 -36.10 31.31
N SER A 527 -28.89 -37.42 31.18
CA SER A 527 -29.01 -38.32 32.33
C SER A 527 -27.71 -38.21 33.12
N SER A 528 -27.82 -37.76 34.38
CA SER A 528 -26.73 -37.61 35.34
C SER A 528 -26.00 -38.92 35.62
#